data_AF-A0A957KRQ4-F1
#
_entry.id   AF-A0A957KRQ4-F1
#
_cell.length_a   1.000
_cell.length_b   1.000
_cell.length_c   1.000
_cell.angle_alpha   90.00
_cell.angle_beta   90.00
_cell.angle_gamma   90.00
#
_symmetry.space_group_name_H-M   'P 1'
#
loop_
_entity.id
_entity.type
_entity.pdbx_description
1 polymer ?
#
loop_
_entity_poly.entity_id
_entity_poly.type
_entity_poly.pdbx_seq_one_letter_code
_entity_poly.pdbx_strand_id
1 'polypeptide(L)' 'MHHQPSGGWLELICGSMFSGKTEELLRRIRRAEIARRKVQIFKPAIDNRYGLVRVASHNGVAR' A
#
# COMPACT_ATOMS: atom_id res chain seq x y z
N MET A 1 -6.23 16.83 2.01
CA MET A 1 -5.87 16.14 0.75
C MET A 1 -4.68 16.86 0.17
N HIS A 2 -3.58 16.16 -0.13
CA HIS A 2 -2.40 16.80 -0.71
C HIS A 2 -2.72 17.28 -2.13
N HIS A 3 -2.23 18.47 -2.47
CA HIS A 3 -2.25 19.03 -3.82
C HIS A 3 -1.60 18.02 -4.77
N GLN A 4 -2.35 17.53 -5.77
CA GLN A 4 -1.78 16.65 -6.79
C GLN A 4 -1.01 17.52 -7.79
N PRO A 5 0.32 17.37 -7.90
CA PRO A 5 1.10 18.10 -8.90
C PRO A 5 0.67 17.66 -10.30
N SER A 6 0.83 18.54 -11.28
CA SER A 6 0.68 18.17 -12.70
C SER A 6 1.82 17.24 -13.11
N GLY A 7 1.63 15.92 -13.00
CA GLY A 7 2.60 14.91 -13.42
C GLY A 7 2.59 13.65 -12.54
N GLY A 8 3.64 12.81 -12.67
CA GLY A 8 3.90 11.72 -11.74
C GLY A 8 4.48 12.23 -10.42
N TRP A 9 4.18 11.56 -9.31
CA TRP A 9 4.71 11.92 -7.99
C TRP A 9 5.03 10.66 -7.17
N LEU A 10 5.85 10.87 -6.13
CA LEU A 10 6.16 9.86 -5.12
C LEU A 10 5.45 10.22 -3.82
N GLU A 11 4.90 9.24 -3.13
CA GLU A 11 4.28 9.42 -1.82
C GLU A 11 4.84 8.39 -0.84
N LEU A 12 5.34 8.87 0.31
CA LEU A 12 5.93 8.04 1.34
C LEU A 12 4.94 7.84 2.50
N ILE A 13 4.67 6.57 2.84
CA ILE A 13 3.93 6.19 4.04
C ILE A 13 4.94 5.58 5.02
N CYS A 14 5.34 6.32 6.04
CA CYS A 14 6.32 5.89 7.05
C CYS A 14 5.74 5.93 8.47
N GLY A 15 6.42 5.26 9.40
CA GLY A 15 6.00 5.14 10.80
C GLY A 15 6.50 3.85 11.47
N SER A 16 6.35 3.74 12.78
CA SER A 16 6.72 2.54 13.56
C SER A 16 5.94 1.30 13.12
N MET A 17 6.40 0.09 13.49
CA MET A 17 5.57 -1.10 13.31
C MET A 17 4.20 -0.90 13.97
N PHE A 18 3.14 -1.48 13.41
CA PHE A 18 1.75 -1.33 13.85
C PHE A 18 1.10 0.05 13.65
N SER A 19 1.83 1.06 13.13
CA SER A 19 1.28 2.39 12.83
C SER A 19 0.36 2.45 11.59
N GLY A 20 -0.18 1.32 11.11
CA GLY A 20 -1.12 1.30 9.98
C GLY A 20 -0.54 1.53 8.58
N LYS A 21 0.79 1.45 8.38
CA LYS A 21 1.41 1.69 7.05
C LYS A 21 0.82 0.83 5.94
N THR A 22 0.72 -0.48 6.17
CA THR A 22 0.18 -1.42 5.17
C THR A 22 -1.31 -1.20 4.96
N GLU A 23 -2.05 -0.84 6.01
CA GLU A 23 -3.48 -0.52 5.92
C GLU A 23 -3.72 0.68 5.00
N GLU A 24 -2.97 1.77 5.20
CA GLU A 24 -3.08 2.97 4.37
C GLU A 24 -2.67 2.70 2.91
N LEU A 25 -1.61 1.89 2.70
CA LEU A 25 -1.21 1.46 1.36
C LEU A 25 -2.34 0.69 0.66
N LEU A 26 -2.92 -0.32 1.31
CA LEU A 26 -4.01 -1.14 0.76
C LEU A 26 -5.28 -0.31 0.52
N ARG A 27 -5.58 0.66 1.39
CA ARG A 27 -6.70 1.60 1.22
C ARG A 27 -6.55 2.44 -0.06
N ARG A 28 -5.34 2.93 -0.34
CA ARG A 28 -5.05 3.72 -1.56
C ARG A 28 -5.11 2.89 -2.82
N ILE A 29 -4.59 1.66 -2.78
CA ILE A 29 -4.71 0.70 -3.87
C ILE A 29 -6.18 0.46 -4.19
N ARG A 30 -7.01 0.16 -3.18
CA ARG A 30 -8.46 -0.03 -3.38
C ARG A 30 -9.12 1.18 -4.04
N ARG A 31 -8.76 2.41 -3.64
CA ARG A 31 -9.28 3.64 -4.28
C ARG A 31 -8.84 3.77 -5.74
N ALA A 32 -7.60 3.41 -6.07
CA ALA A 32 -7.09 3.43 -7.44
C ALA A 32 -7.79 2.36 -8.31
N GLU A 33 -8.03 1.16 -7.78
CA GLU A 33 -8.81 0.10 -8.42
C GLU A 33 -10.25 0.53 -8.71
N ILE A 34 -10.93 1.16 -7.73
CA ILE A 34 -12.29 1.72 -7.91
C ILE A 34 -12.29 2.75 -9.05
N ALA A 35 -11.24 3.57 -9.15
CA ALA A 35 -11.03 4.51 -10.24
C ALA A 35 -10.56 3.86 -11.55
N ARG A 36 -10.54 2.52 -11.65
CA ARG A 36 -10.09 1.73 -12.80
C ARG A 36 -8.66 2.04 -13.25
N ARG A 37 -7.80 2.47 -12.33
CA ARG A 37 -6.38 2.65 -12.61
C ARG A 37 -5.68 1.30 -12.55
N LYS A 38 -4.75 1.06 -13.49
CA LYS A 38 -3.83 -0.09 -13.41
C LYS A 38 -2.86 0.14 -12.25
N VAL A 39 -2.74 -0.84 -11.36
CA VAL A 39 -1.90 -0.78 -10.16
C VAL A 39 -1.03 -2.03 -10.09
N GLN A 40 0.20 -1.88 -9.64
CA GLN A 40 1.10 -2.99 -9.31
C GLN A 40 1.61 -2.80 -7.88
N ILE A 41 1.75 -3.91 -7.15
CA ILE A 41 2.20 -3.95 -5.77
C ILE A 41 3.47 -4.79 -5.73
N PHE A 42 4.48 -4.29 -5.02
CA PHE A 42 5.75 -4.97 -4.84
C PHE A 42 6.05 -5.08 -3.34
N LYS A 43 6.62 -6.21 -2.93
CA LYS A 43 7.16 -6.43 -1.59
C LYS A 43 8.55 -7.03 -1.69
N PRO A 44 9.46 -6.73 -0.74
CA PRO A 44 10.78 -7.34 -0.75
C PRO A 44 10.66 -8.83 -0.36
N ALA A 45 11.47 -9.68 -1.00
CA ALA A 45 11.44 -11.13 -0.77
C ALA A 45 11.75 -11.54 0.68
N ILE A 46 12.50 -10.72 1.40
CA ILE A 46 12.83 -10.94 2.82
C ILE A 46 11.61 -10.75 3.75
N ASP A 47 10.56 -10.03 3.33
CA ASP A 47 9.37 -9.83 4.15
C ASP A 47 8.38 -11.00 4.00
N ASN A 48 8.56 -12.03 4.84
CA ASN A 48 7.77 -13.27 4.81
C ASN A 48 6.74 -13.38 5.95
N ARG A 49 6.57 -12.34 6.76
CA ARG A 49 5.75 -12.36 8.01
C ARG A 49 4.30 -12.77 7.80
N TYR A 50 3.76 -12.52 6.61
CA TYR A 50 2.37 -12.86 6.23
C TYR A 50 2.30 -13.74 4.96
N GLY A 51 3.37 -14.46 4.66
CA GLY A 51 3.53 -15.29 3.47
C GLY A 51 4.39 -14.62 2.38
N LEU A 52 4.78 -15.41 1.37
CA LEU A 52 5.77 -14.99 0.38
C LEU A 52 5.23 -13.95 -0.62
N VAL A 53 3.97 -14.08 -1.03
CA VAL A 53 3.41 -13.28 -2.14
C VAL A 53 2.50 -12.15 -1.67
N ARG A 54 1.91 -12.27 -0.48
CA ARG A 54 0.87 -11.34 0.01
C ARG A 54 1.44 -10.12 0.74
N VAL A 55 0.78 -8.99 0.55
CA VAL A 55 0.94 -7.77 1.35
C VAL A 55 -0.24 -7.69 2.30
N ALA A 56 0.02 -7.82 3.60
CA ALA A 56 -1.00 -7.89 4.62
C ALA A 56 -0.78 -6.90 5.77
N SER A 57 -1.90 -6.43 6.31
CA SER A 57 -1.96 -5.64 7.53
C SER A 57 -2.35 -6.52 8.73
N HIS A 58 -1.98 -6.07 9.94
CA HIS A 58 -2.31 -6.78 11.18
C HIS A 58 -3.83 -6.82 11.46
N ASN A 59 -4.59 -5.90 10.88
CA ASN A 59 -6.05 -5.87 10.98
C ASN A 59 -6.75 -6.86 10.02
N GLY A 60 -6.01 -7.79 9.42
CA GLY A 60 -6.54 -8.85 8.56
C GLY A 60 -6.77 -8.47 7.10
N VAL A 61 -6.52 -7.22 6.70
CA VAL A 61 -6.61 -6.80 5.29
C VAL A 61 -5.37 -7.30 4.54
N ALA A 62 -5.57 -8.08 3.47
CA ALA A 62 -4.49 -8.60 2.64
C ALA A 62 -4.82 -8.51 1.14
N ARG A 63 -3.78 -8.35 0.33
CA ARG A 63 -3.78 -8.51 -1.13
C ARG A 63 -2.63 -9.39 -1.56
#